data_AF-A0A969TP94-F1
#
_entry.id   AF-A0A969TP94-F1
#
_cell.length_a   1.000
_cell.length_b   1.000
_cell.length_c   1.000
_cell.angle_alpha   90.00
_cell.angle_beta   90.00
_cell.angle_gamma   90.00
#
_symmetry.space_group_name_H-M   'P 1'
#
loop_
_entity.id
_entity.type
_entity.pdbx_description
1 polymer ?
#
loop_
_entity_poly.entity_id
_entity_poly.type
_entity_poly.pdbx_seq_one_letter_code
_entity_poly.pdbx_strand_id
1 'polypeptide(L)'
;MSDQPTRDRADGLEINLDTLVETVVKAVIAASQTDNFEEALVIRDEIRRLPDELITEVLNGVMLSLVQIEPALCRWFILDVFLHDADPEGKADVAERINLLLADFQAK
;
A
#
# COMPACT_ATOMS: atom_id res chain seq x y z
N MET A 1 -28.70 -2.45 38.60
CA MET A 1 -28.89 -1.57 37.43
C MET A 1 -27.51 -1.14 36.99
N SER A 2 -26.97 -1.82 35.98
CA SER A 2 -25.69 -1.46 35.39
C SER A 2 -26.01 -0.73 34.10
N ASP A 3 -26.04 0.60 34.18
CA ASP A 3 -26.02 1.48 33.02
C ASP A 3 -24.68 1.30 32.32
N GLN A 4 -24.66 0.46 31.29
CA GLN A 4 -23.60 0.53 30.28
C GLN A 4 -23.93 1.73 29.38
N PRO A 5 -22.98 2.66 29.17
CA PRO A 5 -23.18 3.72 28.19
C PRO A 5 -23.30 3.05 26.82
N THR A 6 -24.47 3.24 26.22
CA THR A 6 -24.79 2.88 24.85
C THR A 6 -23.65 3.38 23.97
N ARG A 7 -22.89 2.44 23.38
CA ARG A 7 -21.94 2.76 22.31
C ARG A 7 -22.73 3.48 21.24
N ASP A 8 -22.50 4.79 21.12
CA ASP A 8 -22.98 5.58 20.00
C ASP A 8 -22.55 4.85 18.72
N ARG A 9 -23.56 4.42 17.98
CA ARG A 9 -23.42 3.81 16.67
C ARG A 9 -22.85 4.88 15.75
N ALA A 10 -21.54 4.86 15.56
CA ALA A 10 -21.01 5.19 14.26
C ALA A 10 -21.46 4.07 13.33
N ASP A 11 -22.45 4.35 12.48
CA ASP A 11 -22.72 3.56 11.27
C ASP A 11 -21.39 3.44 10.51
N GLY A 12 -20.69 2.33 10.64
CA GLY A 12 -19.29 2.25 10.26
C GLY A 12 -18.99 0.92 9.60
N LEU A 13 -18.73 0.96 8.30
CA LEU A 13 -18.15 -0.13 7.53
C LEU A 13 -16.94 -0.67 8.32
N GLU A 14 -16.99 -1.91 8.81
CA GLU A 14 -15.82 -2.56 9.38
C GLU A 14 -14.82 -2.75 8.24
N ILE A 15 -13.83 -1.86 8.14
CA ILE A 15 -12.80 -1.95 7.10
C ILE A 15 -11.99 -3.21 7.40
N ASN A 16 -12.27 -4.26 6.65
CA ASN A 16 -11.46 -5.47 6.66
C ASN A 16 -10.13 -5.15 5.95
N LEU A 17 -9.04 -5.11 6.71
CA LEU A 17 -7.70 -4.77 6.22
C LEU A 17 -7.27 -5.66 5.05
N ASP A 18 -7.52 -6.97 5.13
CA ASP A 18 -7.15 -7.92 4.07
C ASP A 18 -7.89 -7.60 2.77
N THR A 19 -9.18 -7.27 2.86
CA THR A 19 -9.99 -6.88 1.70
C THR A 19 -9.49 -5.56 1.08
N LEU A 20 -9.08 -4.61 1.92
CA LEU A 20 -8.50 -3.35 1.47
C LEU A 20 -7.16 -3.58 0.76
N VAL A 21 -6.26 -4.37 1.36
CA VAL A 21 -4.97 -4.75 0.76
C VAL A 21 -5.20 -5.45 -0.59
N GLU A 22 -6.09 -6.44 -0.65
CA GLU A 22 -6.40 -7.15 -1.89
C GLU A 22 -6.93 -6.20 -2.98
N THR A 23 -7.80 -5.26 -2.60
CA THR A 23 -8.35 -4.26 -3.52
C THR A 23 -7.27 -3.34 -4.07
N VAL A 24 -6.38 -2.84 -3.21
CA VAL A 24 -5.26 -1.99 -3.63
C VAL A 24 -4.33 -2.76 -4.56
N VAL A 25 -3.96 -4.00 -4.22
CA VAL A 25 -3.09 -4.84 -5.06
C VAL A 25 -3.68 -5.02 -6.46
N LYS A 26 -4.98 -5.34 -6.56
CA LYS A 26 -5.67 -5.47 -7.85
C LYS A 26 -5.66 -4.17 -8.64
N ALA A 27 -5.91 -3.04 -7.98
CA ALA A 27 -5.89 -1.73 -8.63
C ALA A 27 -4.49 -1.38 -9.16
N VAL A 28 -3.44 -1.65 -8.38
CA VAL A 28 -2.04 -1.41 -8.80
C VAL A 28 -1.67 -2.26 -10.01
N ILE A 29 -2.06 -3.54 -10.04
CA ILE A 29 -1.84 -4.43 -11.19
C ILE A 29 -2.60 -3.94 -12.42
N ALA A 30 -3.85 -3.48 -12.27
CA ALA A 30 -4.63 -2.97 -13.39
C ALA A 30 -4.02 -1.68 -13.96
N ALA A 31 -3.56 -0.76 -13.09
CA ALA A 31 -2.89 0.46 -13.50
C ALA A 31 -1.57 0.18 -14.23
N SER A 32 -0.79 -0.82 -13.80
CA SER A 32 0.46 -1.19 -14.47
C SER A 32 0.24 -1.83 -15.84
N GLN A 33 -0.82 -2.63 -16.01
CA GLN A 33 -1.15 -3.27 -17.29
C GLN A 33 -1.62 -2.30 -18.37
N THR A 34 -2.09 -1.12 -17.96
CA THR A 34 -2.59 -0.07 -18.86
C THR A 34 -1.57 1.06 -19.05
N ASP A 35 -0.37 0.94 -18.46
CA ASP A 35 0.65 1.99 -18.39
C ASP A 35 0.08 3.34 -17.86
N ASN A 36 -0.97 3.28 -17.05
CA ASN A 36 -1.71 4.45 -16.60
C ASN A 36 -1.14 4.98 -15.28
N PHE A 37 -0.08 5.77 -15.39
CA PHE A 37 0.58 6.36 -14.22
C PHE A 37 -0.34 7.29 -13.41
N GLU A 38 -1.25 8.01 -14.07
CA GLU A 38 -2.20 8.91 -13.37
C GLU A 38 -3.14 8.13 -12.47
N GLU A 39 -3.66 6.98 -12.92
CA GLU A 39 -4.50 6.10 -12.10
C GLU A 39 -3.73 5.54 -10.89
N ALA A 40 -2.44 5.23 -11.07
CA ALA A 40 -1.58 4.83 -9.96
C ALA A 40 -1.42 5.94 -8.91
N LEU A 41 -1.27 7.20 -9.34
CA LEU A 41 -1.24 8.35 -8.43
C LEU A 41 -2.56 8.55 -7.67
N VAL A 42 -3.70 8.28 -8.32
CA VAL A 42 -5.01 8.30 -7.65
C VAL A 42 -5.06 7.22 -6.56
N ILE A 43 -4.60 5.99 -6.84
CA ILE A 43 -4.54 4.91 -5.84
C ILE A 43 -3.70 5.35 -4.63
N ARG A 44 -2.53 5.95 -4.86
CA ARG A 44 -1.69 6.53 -3.79
C ARG A 44 -2.45 7.56 -2.97
N ASP A 45 -3.16 8.47 -3.63
CA ASP A 45 -3.87 9.55 -2.94
C ASP A 45 -5.02 9.01 -2.07
N GLU A 46 -5.71 7.95 -2.52
CA GLU A 46 -6.70 7.26 -1.68
C GLU A 46 -6.05 6.58 -0.47
N ILE A 47 -4.89 5.93 -0.63
CA ILE A 47 -4.16 5.36 0.51
C ILE A 47 -3.77 6.45 1.50
N ARG A 48 -3.26 7.60 1.02
CA ARG A 48 -2.85 8.74 1.87
C ARG A 48 -4.02 9.41 2.61
N ARG A 49 -5.27 9.13 2.24
CA ARG A 49 -6.47 9.61 2.97
C ARG A 49 -6.89 8.69 4.11
N LEU A 50 -6.31 7.50 4.21
CA LEU A 50 -6.55 6.62 5.35
C LEU A 50 -5.97 7.24 6.63
N PRO A 51 -6.49 6.86 7.81
CA PRO A 51 -5.82 7.14 9.08
C PRO A 51 -4.36 6.65 9.06
N ASP A 52 -3.44 7.41 9.64
CA ASP A 52 -2.00 7.12 9.66
C ASP A 52 -1.67 5.67 10.11
N GLU A 53 -2.41 5.17 11.10
CA GLU A 53 -2.29 3.80 11.62
C GLU A 53 -2.59 2.75 10.54
N LEU A 54 -3.53 3.02 9.63
CA LEU A 54 -3.91 2.11 8.55
C LEU A 54 -3.02 2.26 7.32
N ILE A 55 -2.46 3.44 7.05
CA ILE A 55 -1.55 3.65 5.91
C ILE A 55 -0.41 2.64 5.97
N THR A 56 0.23 2.52 7.13
CA THR A 56 1.39 1.64 7.31
C THR A 56 1.03 0.17 7.10
N GLU A 57 -0.08 -0.28 7.68
CA GLU A 57 -0.54 -1.67 7.56
C GLU A 57 -0.93 -2.02 6.12
N VAL A 58 -1.65 -1.12 5.43
CA VAL A 58 -2.02 -1.30 4.03
C VAL A 58 -0.78 -1.37 3.14
N LEU A 59 0.19 -0.47 3.31
CA LEU A 59 1.41 -0.47 2.52
C LEU A 59 2.24 -1.74 2.75
N ASN A 60 2.37 -2.19 4.00
CA ASN A 60 3.08 -3.43 4.31
C ASN A 60 2.40 -4.64 3.63
N GLY A 61 1.07 -4.74 3.72
CA GLY A 61 0.31 -5.80 3.07
C GLY A 61 0.46 -5.76 1.55
N VAL A 62 0.32 -4.59 0.94
CA VAL A 62 0.48 -4.39 -0.51
C VAL A 62 1.89 -4.76 -0.96
N MET A 63 2.93 -4.31 -0.23
CA MET A 63 4.32 -4.68 -0.53
C MET A 63 4.55 -6.19 -0.49
N LEU A 64 4.06 -6.86 0.57
CA LEU A 64 4.18 -8.31 0.73
C LEU A 64 3.45 -9.09 -0.36
N SER A 65 2.28 -8.62 -0.79
CA SER A 65 1.55 -9.24 -1.90
C SER A 65 2.25 -8.99 -3.24
N LEU A 66 2.60 -7.74 -3.55
CA LEU A 66 3.20 -7.39 -4.82
C LEU A 66 4.58 -8.04 -5.01
N VAL A 67 5.40 -8.15 -3.96
CA VAL A 67 6.72 -8.80 -4.09
C VAL A 67 6.62 -10.28 -4.43
N GLN A 68 5.56 -10.96 -3.98
CA GLN A 68 5.32 -12.37 -4.31
C GLN A 68 4.76 -12.56 -5.73
N ILE A 69 4.02 -11.57 -6.23
CA ILE A 69 3.42 -11.61 -7.58
C ILE A 69 4.46 -11.18 -8.61
N GLU A 70 4.98 -9.95 -8.47
CA GLU A 70 5.92 -9.33 -9.38
C GLU A 70 6.82 -8.32 -8.62
N PRO A 71 8.05 -8.71 -8.26
CA PRO A 71 9.05 -7.85 -7.60
C PRO A 71 9.22 -6.45 -8.21
N ALA A 72 9.24 -6.37 -9.54
CA ALA A 72 9.41 -5.11 -10.27
C ALA A 72 8.21 -4.17 -10.07
N LEU A 73 6.99 -4.73 -10.03
CA LEU A 73 5.77 -3.97 -9.78
C LEU A 73 5.74 -3.40 -8.35
N CYS A 74 6.18 -4.18 -7.36
CA CYS A 74 6.33 -3.70 -5.98
C CYS A 74 7.28 -2.49 -5.93
N ARG A 75 8.46 -2.61 -6.56
CA ARG A 75 9.44 -1.52 -6.62
C ARG A 75 8.87 -0.27 -7.30
N TRP A 76 8.22 -0.44 -8.45
CA TRP A 76 7.60 0.67 -9.17
C TRP A 76 6.54 1.38 -8.33
N PHE A 77 5.61 0.61 -7.73
CA PHE A 77 4.54 1.19 -6.94
C PHE A 77 5.07 1.97 -5.73
N ILE A 78 6.08 1.48 -5.03
CA ILE A 78 6.60 2.21 -3.86
C ILE A 78 7.42 3.43 -4.27
N LEU A 79 8.38 3.28 -5.19
CA LEU A 79 9.34 4.34 -5.49
C LEU A 79 8.80 5.40 -6.45
N ASP A 80 8.14 4.94 -7.51
CA ASP A 80 7.72 5.82 -8.61
C ASP A 80 6.33 6.42 -8.35
N VAL A 81 5.46 5.67 -7.67
CA VAL A 81 4.09 6.09 -7.36
C VAL A 81 3.98 6.60 -5.92
N PHE A 82 4.14 5.75 -4.90
CA PHE A 82 3.83 6.12 -3.51
C PHE A 82 4.75 7.22 -2.98
N LEU A 83 6.03 7.12 -3.28
CA LEU A 83 7.04 8.12 -2.95
C LEU A 83 7.23 9.17 -4.04
N HIS A 84 6.33 9.30 -5.01
CA HIS A 84 6.50 10.22 -6.15
C HIS A 84 7.01 11.61 -5.76
N ASP A 85 6.44 12.20 -4.70
CA ASP A 85 6.75 13.55 -4.21
C ASP A 85 7.88 13.61 -3.17
N ALA A 86 8.43 12.45 -2.76
CA ALA A 86 9.51 12.39 -1.78
C ALA A 86 10.82 12.92 -2.37
N ASP A 87 11.65 13.48 -1.50
CA ASP A 87 12.98 13.94 -1.87
C ASP A 87 13.89 12.77 -2.31
N PRO A 88 14.96 13.05 -3.08
CA PRO A 88 15.84 12.00 -3.59
C PRO A 88 16.53 11.17 -2.49
N GLU A 89 16.81 11.75 -1.33
CA GLU A 89 17.48 11.06 -0.22
C GLU A 89 16.53 10.07 0.44
N GLY A 90 15.29 10.48 0.72
CA GLY A 90 14.23 9.61 1.21
C GLY A 90 13.88 8.47 0.25
N LYS A 91 13.89 8.72 -1.07
CA LYS A 91 13.72 7.67 -2.09
C LYS A 91 14.88 6.67 -2.10
N ALA A 92 16.11 7.13 -1.90
CA ALA A 92 17.29 6.28 -1.98
C ALA A 92 17.34 5.23 -0.86
N ASP A 93 17.03 5.62 0.39
CA ASP A 93 16.96 4.70 1.54
C ASP A 93 15.92 3.58 1.29
N VAL A 94 14.72 3.96 0.84
CA VAL A 94 13.65 2.99 0.57
C VAL A 94 14.01 2.10 -0.63
N ALA A 95 14.65 2.64 -1.66
CA ALA A 95 15.09 1.86 -2.81
C ALA A 95 16.13 0.80 -2.43
N GLU A 96 17.08 1.13 -1.57
CA GLU A 96 18.05 0.16 -1.05
C GLU A 96 17.37 -0.98 -0.31
N ARG A 97 16.44 -0.66 0.59
CA ARG A 97 15.68 -1.65 1.37
C ARG A 97 14.84 -2.57 0.49
N ILE A 98 14.19 -2.03 -0.54
CA ILE A 98 13.44 -2.84 -1.52
C ILE A 98 14.40 -3.75 -2.29
N ASN A 99 15.52 -3.23 -2.78
CA ASN A 99 16.48 -4.03 -3.54
C ASN A 99 17.04 -5.20 -2.71
N LEU A 100 17.33 -4.99 -1.43
CA LEU A 100 17.74 -6.05 -0.51
C LEU A 100 16.65 -7.12 -0.36
N LEU A 101 15.40 -6.69 -0.17
CA LEU A 101 14.26 -7.62 -0.10
C LEU A 101 14.13 -8.44 -1.39
N LEU A 102 14.25 -7.82 -2.56
CA LEU A 102 14.17 -8.52 -3.85
C LEU A 102 15.31 -9.52 -4.04
N ALA A 103 16.53 -9.17 -3.61
CA ALA A 103 17.68 -10.06 -3.66
C ALA A 103 17.47 -11.30 -2.79
N ASP A 104 16.94 -11.13 -1.58
CA ASP A 104 16.61 -12.24 -0.67
C ASP A 104 15.55 -13.19 -1.25
N PHE A 105 14.60 -12.66 -2.03
CA PHE A 105 13.60 -13.49 -2.73
C PHE A 105 14.17 -14.24 -3.92
N GLN A 106 15.12 -13.66 -4.66
CA GLN A 106 15.78 -14.32 -5.79
C GLN A 106 16.80 -15.40 -5.37
N ALA A 107 17.29 -15.33 -4.13
CA ALA A 107 18.26 -16.26 -3.58
C ALA A 107 17.65 -17.57 -3.03
N LYS A 108 16.32 -17.70 -3.02
CA LYS A 108 15.56 -18.87 -2.55
C LYS A 108 14.98 -19.67 -3.71
#